data_AF-A0A379VT89-F1
#
_entry.id   AF-A0A379VT89-F1
#
_cell.length_a   1.000
_cell.length_b   1.000
_cell.length_c   1.000
_cell.angle_alpha   90.00
_cell.angle_beta   90.00
_cell.angle_gamma   90.00
#
_symmetry.space_group_name_H-M   'P 1'
#
loop_
_entity.id
_entity.type
_entity.pdbx_description
1 polymer ?
#
loop_
_entity_poly.entity_id
_entity_poly.type
_entity_poly.pdbx_seq_one_letter_code
_entity_poly.pdbx_strand_id
1 'polypeptide(L)' 'MTESTFPQYPRLVLSKGREKSLLRRHPWVFSGAVSRLEGKANLGETIDIVDHQGKWLARGAWSPASQIRARVWTF' A
#
# COMPACT_ATOMS: atom_id res chain seq x y z
N MET A 1 9.06 27.75 -4.43
CA MET A 1 8.73 26.35 -4.73
C MET A 1 9.08 25.55 -3.50
N THR A 2 8.10 25.30 -2.62
CA THR A 2 8.32 24.49 -1.42
C THR A 2 8.24 23.03 -1.82
N GLU A 3 9.39 22.38 -2.03
CA GLU A 3 9.44 20.93 -2.14
C GLU A 3 8.87 20.33 -0.86
N SER A 4 7.86 19.46 -0.99
CA SER A 4 7.25 18.79 0.15
C SER A 4 8.30 17.91 0.84
N THR A 5 8.68 18.24 2.07
CA THR A 5 9.66 17.51 2.90
C THR A 5 9.16 16.14 3.38
N PHE A 6 8.09 15.61 2.80
CA PHE A 6 7.57 14.30 3.17
C PHE A 6 8.30 13.20 2.39
N PRO A 7 8.79 12.14 3.07
CA PRO A 7 9.40 11.01 2.38
C PRO A 7 8.37 10.40 1.41
N GLN A 8 8.77 10.26 0.15
CA GLN A 8 7.98 9.59 -0.87
C GLN A 8 8.15 8.08 -0.72
N TYR A 9 7.19 7.42 -0.07
CA TYR A 9 7.20 5.97 0.06
C TYR A 9 6.83 5.28 -1.26
N PRO A 10 7.37 4.08 -1.53
CA PRO A 10 6.86 3.25 -2.62
C PRO A 10 5.36 3.00 -2.45
N ARG A 11 4.62 2.95 -3.57
CA ARG A 11 3.16 2.85 -3.55
C ARG A 11 2.69 1.48 -3.97
N LEU A 12 1.96 0.81 -3.09
CA LEU A 12 1.25 -0.41 -3.41
C LEU A 12 -0.14 -0.08 -3.95
N VAL A 13 -0.32 -0.25 -5.25
CA VAL A 13 -1.58 0.05 -5.94
C VAL A 13 -2.48 -1.18 -5.92
N LEU A 14 -3.69 -1.02 -5.39
CA LEU A 14 -4.70 -2.07 -5.38
C LEU A 14 -5.42 -2.15 -6.73
N SER A 15 -5.83 -3.36 -7.11
CA SER A 15 -6.72 -3.58 -8.24
C SER A 15 -8.09 -2.93 -7.97
N LYS A 16 -8.75 -2.45 -9.04
CA LYS A 16 -10.04 -1.75 -8.94
C LYS A 16 -11.06 -2.55 -8.11
N GLY A 17 -11.66 -1.90 -7.10
CA GLY A 17 -12.68 -2.49 -6.23
C GLY A 17 -12.14 -3.33 -5.06
N ARG A 18 -10.81 -3.48 -4.94
CA ARG A 18 -10.16 -4.25 -3.86
C ARG A 18 -9.81 -3.39 -2.63
N GLU A 19 -10.10 -2.09 -2.67
CA GLU A 19 -9.94 -1.16 -1.55
C GLU A 19 -10.96 -1.34 -0.43
N LYS A 20 -12.08 -2.06 -0.69
CA LYS A 20 -13.19 -2.21 0.26
C LYS A 20 -12.77 -2.76 1.64
N SER A 21 -11.78 -3.64 1.69
CA SER A 21 -11.26 -4.15 2.96
C SER A 21 -10.54 -3.06 3.76
N LEU A 22 -9.73 -2.22 3.11
CA LEU A 22 -9.05 -1.10 3.77
C LEU A 22 -10.02 0.00 4.20
N LEU A 23 -11.04 0.28 3.40
CA LEU A 23 -12.10 1.23 3.79
C LEU A 23 -12.86 0.77 5.05
N ARG A 24 -12.89 -0.54 5.33
CA ARG A 24 -13.43 -1.13 6.56
C ARG A 24 -12.38 -1.34 7.65
N ARG A 25 -11.20 -0.73 7.49
CA ARG A 25 -10.06 -0.81 8.41
C ARG A 25 -9.52 -2.23 8.65
N HIS A 26 -9.65 -3.13 7.67
CA HIS A 26 -9.01 -4.45 7.74
C HIS A 26 -7.49 -4.30 7.61
N PRO A 27 -6.67 -4.88 8.50
CA PRO A 27 -5.24 -4.57 8.56
C PRO A 27 -4.40 -5.28 7.49
N TRP A 28 -4.96 -6.21 6.70
CA TRP A 28 -4.19 -6.99 5.73
C TRP A 28 -4.61 -6.69 4.29
N VAL A 29 -3.60 -6.57 3.43
CA VAL A 29 -3.72 -6.57 1.96
C VAL A 29 -3.25 -7.92 1.45
N PHE A 30 -4.13 -8.65 0.77
CA PHE A 30 -3.78 -9.94 0.17
C PHE A 30 -3.12 -9.78 -1.20
N SER A 31 -2.27 -10.72 -1.58
CA SER A 31 -1.54 -10.75 -2.85
C SER A 31 -2.44 -10.54 -4.08
N GLY A 32 -3.60 -11.22 -4.13
CA GLY A 32 -4.58 -11.08 -5.22
C GLY A 32 -5.36 -9.76 -5.23
N ALA A 33 -5.16 -8.89 -4.23
CA ALA A 33 -5.71 -7.53 -4.24
C ALA A 33 -4.77 -6.50 -4.90
N VAL A 34 -3.51 -6.88 -5.14
CA VAL A 34 -2.48 -5.97 -5.65
C VAL A 34 -2.49 -5.94 -7.18
N SER A 35 -2.44 -4.74 -7.73
CA SER A 35 -2.22 -4.52 -9.17
C SER A 35 -0.73 -4.37 -9.48
N ARG A 36 -0.04 -3.47 -8.77
CA ARG A 36 1.39 -3.21 -8.96
C ARG A 36 2.01 -2.54 -7.73
N LEU A 37 3.33 -2.60 -7.64
CA LEU A 37 4.13 -1.76 -6.75
C LEU A 37 4.81 -0.70 -7.61
N GLU A 38 4.68 0.57 -7.24
CA GLU A 38 5.37 1.69 -7.86
C GLU A 38 6.56 2.10 -6.99
N GLY A 39 7.74 2.15 -7.59
CA GLY A 39 9.01 2.21 -6.86
C GLY A 39 9.53 0.82 -6.51
N LYS A 40 10.50 0.77 -5.59
CA LYS A 40 11.10 -0.48 -5.08
C LYS A 40 10.97 -0.48 -3.57
N ALA A 41 10.63 -1.62 -3.00
CA ALA A 41 10.52 -1.81 -1.56
C ALA A 41 11.15 -3.14 -1.15
N ASN A 42 11.96 -3.10 -0.10
CA ASN A 42 12.54 -4.27 0.54
C ASN A 42 11.54 -4.93 1.50
N LEU A 43 11.82 -6.16 1.92
CA LEU A 43 11.01 -6.84 2.92
C LEU A 43 10.92 -6.00 4.21
N GLY A 44 9.70 -5.74 4.67
CA GLY A 44 9.44 -4.94 5.87
C GLY A 44 9.48 -3.42 5.64
N GLU A 45 9.87 -2.95 4.44
CA GLU A 45 9.95 -1.53 4.14
C GLU A 45 8.57 -0.87 4.18
N THR A 46 8.56 0.42 4.55
CA THR A 46 7.34 1.21 4.62
C THR A 46 6.84 1.55 3.22
N ILE A 47 5.56 1.31 2.99
CA ILE A 47 4.86 1.60 1.73
C ILE A 47 3.54 2.32 2.00
N ASP A 48 3.17 3.20 1.08
CA ASP A 48 1.80 3.73 1.03
C ASP A 48 0.93 2.78 0.21
N ILE A 49 -0.29 2.53 0.67
CA ILE A 49 -1.27 1.68 -0.02
C ILE A 49 -2.35 2.59 -0.59
N VAL A 50 -2.55 2.48 -1.89
CA VAL A 50 -3.45 3.37 -2.64
C VAL A 50 -4.46 2.58 -3.46
N ASP A 51 -5.61 3.19 -3.73
CA ASP A 51 -6.57 2.61 -4.66
C ASP A 51 -6.07 2.64 -6.12
N HIS A 52 -6.84 2.08 -7.04
CA HIS A 52 -6.47 2.04 -8.46
C HIS A 52 -6.30 3.42 -9.13
N GLN A 53 -6.84 4.49 -8.53
CA GLN A 53 -6.72 5.89 -8.99
C GLN A 53 -5.58 6.63 -8.28
N GLY A 54 -4.89 5.98 -7.35
CA GLY A 54 -3.81 6.58 -6.56
C GLY A 54 -4.28 7.32 -5.31
N LYS A 55 -5.55 7.21 -4.91
CA LYS A 55 -6.04 7.78 -3.65
C LYS A 55 -5.43 7.00 -2.49
N TRP A 56 -4.85 7.72 -1.53
CA TRP A 56 -4.27 7.12 -0.33
C TRP A 56 -5.34 6.43 0.54
N LEU A 57 -5.03 5.23 1.02
CA LEU A 57 -5.93 4.41 1.84
C LEU A 57 -5.33 4.05 3.20
N ALA A 58 -4.02 3.79 3.24
CA ALA A 58 -3.31 3.31 4.42
C ALA A 58 -1.80 3.36 4.22
N ARG A 59 -1.06 3.13 5.30
CA ARG A 59 0.39 2.88 5.28
C ARG A 59 0.72 1.58 6.01
N GLY A 60 1.72 0.85 5.54
CA GLY A 60 2.09 -0.43 6.13
C GLY A 60 3.44 -0.97 5.68
N ALA A 61 3.72 -2.21 6.08
CA ALA A 61 4.94 -2.93 5.75
C ALA A 61 4.76 -3.84 4.53
N TRP A 62 5.72 -3.79 3.59
CA TRP A 62 5.77 -4.65 2.41
C TRP A 62 6.23 -6.08 2.72
N SER A 63 5.59 -7.08 2.10
CA SER A 63 5.95 -8.49 2.27
C SER A 63 5.93 -9.25 0.92
N PRO A 64 7.04 -9.24 0.15
CA PRO A 64 7.07 -9.76 -1.23
C PRO A 64 6.95 -11.29 -1.32
N ALA A 65 7.21 -12.03 -0.24
CA ALA A 65 7.07 -13.50 -0.23
C ALA A 65 5.73 -14.01 0.36
N SER A 66 4.93 -13.16 1.01
CA SER A 66 3.72 -13.59 1.75
C SER A 66 2.42 -13.41 0.96
N GLN A 67 1.45 -14.31 1.12
CA GLN A 67 0.08 -14.08 0.62
C GLN A 67 -0.57 -12.84 1.27
N ILE A 68 -0.16 -12.45 2.48
CA ILE A 68 -0.47 -11.16 3.07
C ILE A 68 0.61 -10.19 2.61
N ARG A 69 0.32 -9.53 1.50
CA ARG A 69 1.27 -8.72 0.73
C ARG A 69 1.66 -7.43 1.44
N ALA A 70 0.77 -6.87 2.24
CA ALA A 70 1.08 -5.78 3.17
C ALA A 70 0.29 -5.89 4.47
N ARG A 71 0.89 -5.42 5.57
CA ARG A 71 0.25 -5.26 6.89
C ARG A 71 0.20 -3.79 7.25
N VAL A 72 -1.00 -3.28 7.52
CA VAL A 72 -1.29 -1.87 7.77
C VAL A 72 -0.92 -1.47 9.19
N TRP A 73 -0.31 -0.31 9.34
CA TRP A 73 -0.07 0.37 10.63
C TRP A 73 -1.08 1.49 10.89
N THR A 74 -1.48 2.22 9.83
CA THR A 74 -2.43 3.34 9.92
C THR A 74 -3.28 3.47 8.65
N PHE A 75 -4.46 4.07 8.81
CA PHE A 75 -5.46 4.36 7.77
C PHE A 75 -5.65 5.87 7.61
#